data_AF-A0A1G2CQC4-F1
#
_entry.id   AF-A0A1G2CQC4-F1
#
_cell.length_a   1.000
_cell.length_b   1.000
_cell.length_c   1.000
_cell.angle_alpha   90.00
_cell.angle_beta   90.00
_cell.angle_gamma   90.00
#
_symmetry.space_group_name_H-M   'P 1'
#
loop_
_entity.id
_entity.type
_entity.pdbx_description
1 polymer ?
#
loop_
_entity_poly.entity_id
_entity_poly.type
_entity_poly.pdbx_seq_one_letter_code
_entity_poly.pdbx_strand_id
1 'polypeptide(L)'
;MINFIVWGILGIATVILLAMYFKKRNAVWGGFTLGIVIGLIIALIFIFKGDGFSLYIIGKAAALGTMVGFIAELLGKLSGHIKSKQK
;
A
#
# COMPACT_ATOMS: atom_id res chain seq x y z
N MET A 1 -19.14 -5.95 11.53
CA MET A 1 -18.16 -6.80 12.24
C MET A 1 -17.06 -7.32 11.30
N ILE A 2 -17.39 -8.05 10.23
CA ILE A 2 -16.42 -8.60 9.25
C ILE A 2 -15.49 -7.54 8.65
N ASN A 3 -16.03 -6.36 8.27
CA ASN A 3 -15.22 -5.26 7.74
C ASN A 3 -14.08 -4.84 8.68
N PHE A 4 -14.34 -4.73 9.99
CA PHE A 4 -13.30 -4.35 10.96
C PHE A 4 -12.19 -5.41 11.06
N ILE A 5 -12.55 -6.69 11.00
CA ILE A 5 -11.58 -7.80 11.04
C ILE A 5 -10.70 -7.78 9.80
N VAL A 6 -11.30 -7.65 8.60
CA VAL A 6 -10.55 -7.60 7.33
C VAL A 6 -9.56 -6.45 7.29
N TRP A 7 -10.02 -5.23 7.64
CA TRP A 7 -9.14 -4.05 7.65
C TRP A 7 -8.07 -4.12 8.76
N GLY A 8 -8.37 -4.76 9.89
CA GLY A 8 -7.40 -5.02 10.95
C GLY A 8 -6.29 -5.97 10.48
N ILE A 9 -6.65 -7.09 9.86
CA ILE A 9 -5.67 -8.06 9.30
C ILE A 9 -4.82 -7.39 8.22
N LEU A 10 -5.43 -6.63 7.32
CA LEU A 10 -4.70 -5.88 6.27
C LEU A 10 -3.74 -4.86 6.88
N GLY A 11 -4.16 -4.13 7.91
CA GLY A 11 -3.31 -3.18 8.62
C GLY A 11 -2.08 -3.85 9.23
N ILE A 12 -2.27 -4.99 9.90
CA ILE A 12 -1.16 -5.78 10.47
C ILE A 12 -0.23 -6.27 9.36
N ALA A 13 -0.78 -6.83 8.28
CA ALA A 13 0.00 -7.30 7.14
C ALA A 13 0.82 -6.17 6.48
N THR A 14 0.24 -4.97 6.36
CA THR A 14 0.94 -3.77 5.87
C THR A 14 2.13 -3.41 6.76
N VAL A 15 1.97 -3.41 8.09
CA VAL A 15 3.06 -3.11 9.02
C VAL A 15 4.18 -4.14 8.92
N ILE A 16 3.83 -5.43 8.85
CA ILE A 16 4.81 -6.52 8.68
C ILE A 16 5.58 -6.34 7.36
N LEU A 17 4.87 -6.09 6.25
CA LEU A 17 5.50 -5.87 4.95
C LEU A 17 6.46 -4.67 4.98
N LEU A 18 6.06 -3.55 5.54
CA LEU A 18 6.92 -2.37 5.66
C LEU A 18 8.16 -2.64 6.51
N ALA A 19 8.01 -3.38 7.62
CA ALA A 19 9.13 -3.77 8.48
C ALA A 19 10.11 -4.71 7.75
N MET A 20 9.61 -5.72 7.03
CA MET A 20 10.45 -6.63 6.25
C MET A 20 11.23 -5.91 5.15
N TYR A 21 10.60 -4.91 4.54
CA TYR A 21 11.14 -4.15 3.43
C TYR A 21 11.81 -2.83 3.88
N PHE A 22 12.17 -2.67 5.15
CA PHE A 22 12.71 -1.40 5.67
C PHE A 22 14.12 -1.03 5.13
N LYS A 23 14.97 -2.02 4.84
CA LYS A 23 16.42 -1.78 4.64
C LYS A 23 16.86 -1.39 3.23
N LYS A 24 16.03 -1.55 2.20
CA LYS A 24 16.43 -1.26 0.80
C LYS A 24 15.34 -0.46 0.10
N ARG A 25 15.72 0.37 -0.89
CA ARG A 25 14.75 1.01 -1.79
C ARG A 25 13.96 -0.09 -2.51
N ASN A 26 12.65 -0.10 -2.32
CA ASN A 26 11.73 -1.08 -2.90
C ASN A 26 10.39 -0.42 -3.24
N ALA A 27 9.60 -1.12 -4.05
CA ALA A 27 8.29 -0.65 -4.46
C ALA A 27 7.25 -0.71 -3.32
N VAL A 28 7.50 -1.41 -2.21
CA VAL A 28 6.59 -1.48 -1.05
C VAL A 28 6.47 -0.11 -0.38
N TRP A 29 7.60 0.53 -0.06
CA TRP A 29 7.62 1.88 0.52
C TRP A 29 7.09 2.94 -0.46
N GLY A 30 7.39 2.78 -1.76
CA GLY A 30 6.84 3.63 -2.81
C GLY A 30 5.32 3.49 -2.94
N GLY A 31 4.79 2.27 -2.83
CA GLY A 31 3.37 1.98 -2.83
C GLY A 31 2.66 2.53 -1.60
N PHE A 32 3.25 2.42 -0.41
CA PHE A 32 2.72 3.01 0.82
C PHE A 32 2.61 4.53 0.72
N THR A 33 3.67 5.20 0.26
CA THR A 33 3.68 6.66 0.10
C THR A 33 2.68 7.13 -0.95
N LEU A 34 2.63 6.49 -2.13
CA LEU A 34 1.60 6.77 -3.13
C LEU A 34 0.19 6.53 -2.58
N GLY A 35 -0.01 5.46 -1.81
CA GLY A 35 -1.28 5.14 -1.17
C GLY A 35 -1.72 6.22 -0.18
N ILE A 36 -0.81 6.78 0.62
CA ILE A 36 -1.11 7.92 1.51
C ILE A 36 -1.49 9.16 0.69
N VAL A 37 -0.73 9.48 -0.36
CA VAL A 37 -1.00 10.65 -1.22
C VAL A 37 -2.38 10.54 -1.87
N ILE A 38 -2.71 9.38 -2.45
CA ILE A 38 -4.03 9.12 -3.03
C ILE A 38 -5.11 9.18 -1.96
N GLY A 39 -4.87 8.59 -0.79
CA GLY A 39 -5.78 8.62 0.35
C GLY A 39 -6.08 10.04 0.83
N LEU A 40 -5.07 10.91 0.89
CA LEU A 40 -5.20 12.32 1.22
C LEU A 40 -6.05 13.07 0.19
N ILE A 41 -5.81 12.83 -1.11
CA ILE A 41 -6.61 13.43 -2.18
C ILE A 41 -8.09 13.02 -2.05
N ILE A 42 -8.36 11.73 -1.81
CA ILE A 42 -9.73 11.25 -1.62
C ILE A 42 -10.36 11.86 -0.36
N ALA A 43 -9.62 11.91 0.76
CA ALA A 43 -10.10 12.49 2.00
C ALA A 43 -10.43 13.99 1.84
N LEU A 44 -9.64 14.75 1.07
CA LEU A 44 -9.94 16.14 0.73
C LEU A 44 -11.21 16.25 -0.12
N ILE A 45 -11.39 15.39 -1.13
CA ILE A 45 -12.62 15.37 -1.94
C ILE A 45 -13.87 15.13 -1.07
N PHE A 46 -13.77 14.26 -0.07
CA PHE A 46 -14.86 13.98 0.88
C PHE A 46 -15.20 15.19 1.77
N ILE A 47 -14.21 16.00 2.16
CA ILE A 47 -14.47 17.29 2.83
C ILE A 47 -15.35 18.18 1.93
N PHE A 48 -14.99 18.31 0.65
CA PHE A 48 -15.75 19.16 -0.29
C PHE A 48 -17.16 18.65 -0.58
N LYS A 49 -17.43 17.35 -0.37
CA LYS A 49 -18.76 16.75 -0.48
C LYS A 49 -19.62 16.88 0.78
N GLY A 50 -19.08 17.43 1.87
CA GLY A 50 -19.79 17.58 3.14
C GLY A 50 -19.74 16.35 4.07
N ASP A 51 -19.04 15.28 3.66
CA ASP A 51 -18.90 14.04 4.44
C ASP A 51 -17.80 14.15 5.53
N GLY A 52 -17.04 15.25 5.54
CA GLY A 52 -15.97 15.51 6.51
C GLY A 52 -14.63 14.84 6.19
N PHE A 53 -13.61 15.11 7.02
CA PHE A 53 -12.26 14.55 6.84
C PHE A 53 -12.12 13.21 7.56
N SER A 54 -11.92 12.14 6.80
CA SER A 54 -11.78 10.79 7.36
C SER A 54 -10.36 10.25 7.21
N LEU A 55 -9.62 10.24 8.32
CA LEU A 55 -8.30 9.59 8.44
C LEU A 55 -8.36 8.08 8.14
N TYR A 56 -9.53 7.47 8.34
CA TYR A 56 -9.74 6.04 8.09
C TYR A 56 -9.57 5.70 6.60
N ILE A 57 -9.97 6.60 5.69
CA ILE A 57 -9.79 6.41 4.24
C ILE A 57 -8.30 6.42 3.87
N ILE A 58 -7.52 7.30 4.50
CA ILE A 58 -6.08 7.39 4.27
C ILE A 58 -5.39 6.10 4.69
N GLY A 59 -5.72 5.55 5.86
CA GLY A 59 -5.18 4.28 6.33
C GLY A 59 -5.48 3.12 5.37
N LYS A 60 -6.71 3.06 4.84
CA LYS A 60 -7.10 2.05 3.83
C LYS A 60 -6.33 2.20 2.53
N ALA A 61 -6.20 3.43 2.03
CA ALA A 61 -5.47 3.72 0.80
C ALA A 61 -3.98 3.39 0.95
N ALA A 62 -3.38 3.68 2.10
CA ALA A 62 -2.01 3.31 2.42
C ALA A 62 -1.80 1.78 2.46
N ALA A 63 -2.72 1.04 3.07
CA ALA A 63 -2.68 -0.42 3.10
C ALA A 63 -2.78 -1.02 1.69
N LEU A 64 -3.72 -0.54 0.87
CA LEU A 64 -3.86 -0.95 -0.53
C LEU A 64 -2.62 -0.60 -1.36
N GLY A 65 -2.11 0.62 -1.21
CA GLY A 65 -0.89 1.06 -1.89
C GLY A 65 0.32 0.19 -1.55
N THR A 66 0.46 -0.21 -0.29
CA THR A 66 1.53 -1.13 0.16
C THR A 66 1.42 -2.49 -0.52
N MET A 67 0.20 -3.04 -0.62
CA MET A 67 -0.04 -4.33 -1.27
C MET A 67 0.28 -4.27 -2.76
N VAL A 68 -0.13 -3.20 -3.45
CA VAL A 68 0.22 -2.98 -4.86
C VAL A 68 1.73 -2.84 -5.02
N GLY A 69 2.39 -2.10 -4.13
CA GLY A 69 3.84 -1.96 -4.11
C GLY A 69 4.57 -3.29 -3.90
N PHE A 70 4.04 -4.16 -3.03
CA PHE A 70 4.55 -5.52 -2.83
C PHE A 70 4.40 -6.41 -4.06
N ILE A 71 3.25 -6.36 -4.73
CA ILE A 71 3.03 -7.09 -5.99
C ILE A 71 4.01 -6.58 -7.07
N ALA A 72 4.18 -5.27 -7.21
CA ALA A 72 5.11 -4.69 -8.16
C ALA A 72 6.57 -5.11 -7.88
N GLU A 73 6.96 -5.15 -6.61
CA GLU A 73 8.28 -5.63 -6.18
C GLU A 73 8.49 -7.11 -6.53
N LEU A 74 7.48 -7.96 -6.28
CA LEU A 74 7.53 -9.39 -6.65
C LEU A 74 7.66 -9.58 -8.16
N LEU A 75 6.85 -8.87 -8.94
CA LEU A 75 6.91 -8.91 -10.40
C LEU A 75 8.28 -8.45 -10.93
N GLY A 76 8.85 -7.40 -10.35
CA GLY A 76 10.20 -6.93 -10.70
C GLY A 76 11.27 -7.99 -10.43
N LYS A 77 11.21 -8.66 -9.28
CA LYS A 77 12.13 -9.75 -8.93
C LYS A 77 11.97 -10.97 -9.82
N LEU A 78 10.73 -11.32 -10.19
CA LEU A 78 10.42 -12.46 -11.05
C LEU A 78 10.92 -12.22 -12.48
N SER A 79 10.69 -11.02 -13.03
CA SER A 79 11.18 -10.62 -14.35
C SER A 79 12.72 -10.64 -14.41
N GLY A 80 13.40 -10.17 -13.36
CA GLY A 80 14.86 -10.23 -13.26
C GLY A 80 15.41 -11.66 -13.27
N HIS A 81 14.74 -12.61 -12.61
CA HIS A 81 15.13 -14.02 -12.61
C HIS A 81 14.99 -14.69 -13.98
N ILE A 82 13.92 -14.36 -14.73
CA ILE A 82 13.72 -14.90 -16.08
C ILE A 82 14.81 -14.37 -17.02
N LYS A 83 15.14 -13.07 -16.92
CA LYS A 83 16.16 -12.43 -17.75
C LYS A 83 17.58 -12.94 -17.47
N SER A 84 17.85 -13.38 -16.23
CA SER A 84 19.12 -13.99 -15.84
C SER A 84 19.33 -15.41 -16.39
N LYS A 85 18.27 -16.14 -16.75
CA LYS A 85 18.36 -17.51 -17.29
C LYS A 85 18.50 -17.57 -18.82
N GLN A 86 18.36 -16.43 -19.50
CA GLN A 86 18.51 -16.30 -20.96
C GLN A 86 19.90 -15.79 -21.40
N LYS A 87 20.80 -15.50 -20.47
CA LYS A 87 22.22 -15.23 -20.74
C LYS A 87 23.04 -16.45 -20.36
#